data_AF-A0A411G629-F1
#
_entry.id   AF-A0A411G629-F1
#
_cell.length_a   1.000
_cell.length_b   1.000
_cell.length_c   1.000
_cell.angle_alpha   90.00
_cell.angle_beta   90.00
_cell.angle_gamma   90.00
#
_symmetry.space_group_name_H-M   'P 1'
#
loop_
_entity.id
_entity.type
_entity.pdbx_description
1 polymer ?
#
loop_
_entity_poly.entity_id
_entity_poly.type
_entity_poly.pdbx_seq_one_letter_code
_entity_poly.pdbx_strand_id
1 'polypeptide(L)'
;LAESINFKMKIFICFFVSALVACLLIEANAERKIVKEVTGENCTLQTHYDDGSFSTKACAPWRCKSREDTIGHKAKDFSKPYPECCDGPICKE
;
A
#
# COMPACT_ATOMS: atom_id res chain seq x y z
N LEU A 1 42.59 27.01 2.82
CA LEU A 1 41.21 27.21 3.34
C LEU A 1 40.14 27.16 2.24
N ALA A 2 40.36 27.76 1.06
CA ALA A 2 39.35 27.84 -0.02
C ALA A 2 38.92 26.48 -0.63
N GLU A 3 39.81 25.49 -0.73
CA GLU A 3 39.47 24.17 -1.29
C GLU A 3 38.56 23.33 -0.38
N SER A 4 38.72 23.45 0.94
CA SER A 4 37.89 22.74 1.92
C SER A 4 36.43 23.24 1.92
N ILE A 5 36.22 24.53 1.64
CA ILE A 5 34.89 25.15 1.54
C ILE A 5 34.16 24.69 0.27
N ASN A 6 34.88 24.60 -0.86
CA ASN A 6 34.32 24.10 -2.12
C ASN A 6 33.89 22.63 -2.06
N PHE A 7 34.59 21.80 -1.30
CA PHE A 7 34.22 20.40 -1.13
C PHE A 7 32.94 20.23 -0.29
N LYS A 8 32.83 20.96 0.83
CA LYS A 8 31.62 20.93 1.67
C LYS A 8 30.40 21.48 0.93
N MET A 9 30.56 22.58 0.18
CA MET A 9 29.47 23.18 -0.58
C MET A 9 28.93 22.27 -1.68
N LYS A 10 29.80 21.52 -2.39
CA LYS A 10 29.39 20.53 -3.40
C LYS A 10 28.58 19.38 -2.81
N ILE A 11 28.96 18.88 -1.63
CA ILE A 11 28.22 17.83 -0.93
C ILE A 11 26.80 18.32 -0.57
N PHE A 12 26.69 19.53 -0.03
CA PHE A 12 25.39 20.10 0.31
C PHE A 12 24.48 20.27 -0.91
N ILE A 13 25.03 20.74 -2.04
CA ILE A 13 24.28 20.88 -3.29
C ILE A 13 23.79 19.51 -3.78
N CYS A 14 24.63 18.47 -3.76
CA CYS A 14 24.22 17.13 -4.16
C CYS A 14 23.09 16.57 -3.28
N PHE A 15 23.15 16.78 -1.96
CA PHE A 15 22.08 16.36 -1.04
C PHE A 15 20.77 17.10 -1.28
N PHE A 16 20.84 18.40 -1.59
CA PHE A 16 19.64 19.19 -1.87
C PHE A 16 18.99 18.79 -3.20
N VAL A 17 19.80 18.57 -4.22
CA VAL A 17 19.32 18.11 -5.54
C VAL A 17 18.73 16.70 -5.44
N SER A 18 19.35 15.79 -4.69
CA SER A 18 18.80 14.43 -4.52
C SER A 18 17.48 14.43 -3.74
N ALA A 19 17.37 15.25 -2.70
CA ALA A 19 16.12 15.41 -1.94
C ALA A 19 15.00 16.00 -2.81
N LEU A 20 15.29 17.01 -3.64
CA LEU A 20 14.34 17.58 -4.59
C LEU A 20 13.83 16.55 -5.61
N VAL A 21 14.73 15.75 -6.19
CA VAL A 21 14.34 14.68 -7.13
C VAL A 21 13.48 13.62 -6.43
N ALA A 22 13.83 13.23 -5.20
CA ALA A 22 13.04 12.28 -4.42
C ALA A 22 11.62 12.80 -4.14
N CYS A 23 11.47 14.08 -3.77
CA CYS A 23 10.15 14.69 -3.57
C CYS A 23 9.30 14.71 -4.85
N LEU A 24 9.88 15.08 -5.99
CA LEU A 24 9.16 15.11 -7.27
C LEU A 24 8.67 13.72 -7.72
N LEU A 25 9.44 12.67 -7.41
CA LEU A 25 9.04 11.28 -7.71
C LEU A 25 7.89 10.78 -6.82
N ILE A 26 7.73 11.34 -5.61
CA ILE A 26 6.64 10.98 -4.70
C ILE A 26 5.32 11.61 -5.16
N GLU A 27 5.32 12.88 -5.56
CA GLU A 27 4.10 13.57 -6.02
C GLU A 27 3.54 12.99 -7.32
N ALA A 28 4.39 12.54 -8.24
CA ALA A 28 3.95 11.92 -9.49
C ALA A 28 3.12 10.63 -9.31
N ASN A 29 3.17 10.00 -8.13
CA ASN A 29 2.39 8.79 -7.84
C ASN A 29 1.03 9.06 -7.18
N ALA A 30 0.68 10.31 -6.88
CA ALA A 30 -0.40 10.64 -5.95
C ALA A 30 -1.81 10.66 -6.57
N GLU A 31 -1.97 10.76 -7.89
CA GLU A 31 -3.31 10.95 -8.49
C GLU A 31 -3.66 9.93 -9.58
N ARG A 32 -3.46 8.63 -9.32
CA ARG A 32 -4.02 7.61 -10.21
C ARG A 32 -5.53 7.51 -10.02
N LYS A 33 -6.29 7.81 -11.09
CA LYS A 33 -7.75 7.70 -11.05
C LYS A 33 -8.14 6.23 -11.15
N ILE A 34 -8.95 5.79 -10.21
CA ILE A 34 -9.51 4.43 -10.21
C ILE A 34 -10.61 4.37 -11.26
N VAL A 35 -10.44 3.51 -12.25
CA VAL A 35 -11.43 3.27 -13.32
C VAL A 35 -12.40 2.18 -12.90
N LYS A 36 -11.88 1.11 -12.28
CA LYS A 36 -12.69 -0.06 -11.93
C LYS A 36 -12.09 -0.83 -10.78
N GLU A 37 -12.96 -1.31 -9.89
CA GLU A 37 -12.62 -2.32 -8.90
C GLU A 37 -13.35 -3.64 -9.20
N VAL A 38 -12.62 -4.74 -9.16
CA VAL A 38 -13.15 -6.10 -9.43
C VAL A 38 -12.71 -7.04 -8.32
N THR A 39 -13.62 -7.87 -7.84
CA THR A 39 -13.26 -9.00 -6.96
C THR A 39 -12.77 -10.15 -7.84
N GLY A 40 -11.49 -10.51 -7.72
CA GLY A 40 -10.88 -11.63 -8.42
C GLY A 40 -11.26 -12.97 -7.81
N GLU A 41 -11.03 -14.05 -8.58
CA GLU A 41 -11.38 -15.44 -8.22
C GLU A 41 -10.79 -15.92 -6.88
N ASN A 42 -9.74 -15.25 -6.40
CA ASN A 42 -9.04 -15.59 -5.16
C ASN A 42 -9.37 -14.69 -3.97
N CYS A 43 -10.53 -14.01 -3.98
CA CYS A 43 -10.87 -12.96 -3.00
C CYS A 43 -9.78 -11.88 -2.93
N THR A 44 -9.42 -11.38 -4.10
CA THR A 44 -8.49 -10.25 -4.25
C THR A 44 -9.25 -9.06 -4.80
N LEU A 45 -8.92 -7.87 -4.34
CA LEU A 45 -9.42 -6.64 -4.93
C LEU A 45 -8.43 -6.22 -6.03
N GLN A 46 -8.89 -6.24 -7.28
CA GLN A 46 -8.14 -5.70 -8.41
C GLN A 46 -8.64 -4.29 -8.69
N THR A 47 -7.75 -3.31 -8.60
CA THR A 47 -8.03 -1.91 -8.89
C THR A 47 -7.34 -1.56 -10.21
N HIS A 48 -8.13 -1.22 -11.23
CA HIS A 48 -7.64 -0.78 -12.53
C HIS A 48 -7.59 0.75 -12.57
N TYR A 49 -6.48 1.28 -13.06
CA TYR A 49 -6.25 2.72 -13.20
C TYR A 49 -6.39 3.17 -14.66
N ASP A 50 -6.52 4.47 -14.87
CA ASP A 50 -6.72 5.10 -16.18
C ASP A 50 -5.48 5.06 -17.09
N ASP A 51 -4.29 4.98 -16.49
CA ASP A 51 -3.02 4.74 -17.19
C ASP A 51 -2.83 3.30 -17.68
N GLY A 52 -3.84 2.42 -17.48
CA GLY A 52 -3.78 1.00 -17.84
C GLY A 52 -3.01 0.13 -16.85
N SER A 53 -2.44 0.71 -15.78
CA SER A 53 -1.88 -0.06 -14.68
C SER A 53 -2.99 -0.69 -13.85
N PHE A 54 -2.64 -1.71 -13.08
CA PHE A 54 -3.54 -2.30 -12.10
C PHE A 54 -2.78 -2.60 -10.80
N SER A 55 -3.49 -2.54 -9.68
CA SER A 55 -3.01 -3.04 -8.39
C SER A 55 -3.89 -4.21 -7.94
N THR A 56 -3.30 -5.09 -7.13
CA THR A 56 -4.02 -6.23 -6.55
C THR A 56 -3.81 -6.22 -5.04
N LYS A 57 -4.91 -6.24 -4.29
CA LYS A 57 -4.90 -6.31 -2.83
C LYS A 57 -5.43 -7.67 -2.38
N ALA A 58 -4.61 -8.40 -1.64
CA ALA A 58 -5.00 -9.64 -1.00
C ALA A 58 -5.69 -9.37 0.36
N CYS A 59 -6.37 -10.38 0.90
CA CYS A 59 -6.90 -10.33 2.25
C CYS A 59 -5.78 -10.02 3.25
N ALA A 60 -6.00 -8.98 4.05
CA ALA A 60 -5.05 -8.60 5.09
C ALA A 60 -5.12 -9.61 6.26
N PRO A 61 -3.98 -10.03 6.82
CA PRO A 61 -4.00 -10.83 8.05
C PRO A 61 -4.52 -9.94 9.19
N TRP A 62 -5.70 -10.28 9.71
CA TRP A 62 -6.32 -9.63 10.87
C TRP A 62 -6.26 -10.53 12.10
N ARG A 63 -6.18 -9.92 13.28
CA ARG A 63 -6.19 -10.60 14.58
C ARG A 63 -7.07 -9.84 15.54
N CYS A 64 -7.79 -10.56 16.40
CA CYS A 64 -8.48 -9.96 17.53
C CYS A 64 -7.49 -9.31 18.51
N LYS A 65 -7.99 -8.40 19.35
CA LYS A 65 -7.18 -7.65 20.33
C LYS A 65 -6.39 -8.58 21.25
N SER A 66 -7.02 -9.67 21.70
CA SER A 66 -6.37 -10.77 22.41
C SER A 66 -6.75 -12.13 21.79
N ARG A 67 -6.01 -13.19 22.14
CA ARG A 67 -6.40 -14.56 21.74
C ARG A 67 -7.70 -15.01 22.39
N GLU A 68 -8.00 -14.53 23.58
CA GLU A 68 -9.21 -14.86 24.35
C GLU A 68 -10.47 -14.27 23.70
N ASP A 69 -10.32 -13.19 22.92
CA ASP A 69 -11.41 -12.59 22.16
C ASP A 69 -11.75 -13.36 20.88
N THR A 70 -10.94 -14.38 20.50
CA THR A 70 -11.20 -15.18 19.31
C THR A 70 -12.26 -16.24 19.61
N ILE A 71 -13.49 -15.99 19.15
CA ILE A 71 -14.62 -16.91 19.33
C ILE A 71 -14.73 -17.95 18.21
N GLY A 72 -14.01 -17.74 17.11
CA GLY A 72 -13.99 -18.68 16.00
C GLY A 72 -13.15 -18.20 14.83
N HIS A 73 -13.24 -18.93 13.72
CA HIS A 73 -12.58 -18.59 12.48
C HIS A 73 -13.58 -18.70 11.33
N LYS A 74 -13.70 -17.63 10.56
CA LYS A 74 -14.47 -17.60 9.32
C LYS A 74 -13.58 -18.11 8.19
N ALA A 75 -14.04 -19.16 7.52
CA ALA A 75 -13.40 -19.63 6.30
C ALA A 75 -13.66 -18.69 5.13
N LYS A 76 -12.80 -18.76 4.12
CA LYS A 76 -12.91 -18.00 2.89
C LYS A 76 -14.21 -18.33 2.17
N ASP A 77 -14.95 -17.32 1.73
CA ASP A 77 -16.25 -17.47 1.07
C ASP A 77 -16.24 -16.76 -0.30
N PHE A 78 -15.99 -17.53 -1.36
CA PHE A 78 -15.91 -17.01 -2.73
C PHE A 78 -17.26 -16.57 -3.31
N SER A 79 -18.37 -16.83 -2.61
CA SER A 79 -19.68 -16.32 -3.04
C SER A 79 -19.88 -14.84 -2.73
N LYS A 80 -19.02 -14.25 -1.90
CA LYS A 80 -19.11 -12.86 -1.45
C LYS A 80 -18.07 -11.96 -2.13
N PRO A 81 -18.35 -10.64 -2.24
CA PRO A 81 -17.35 -9.68 -2.72
C PRO A 81 -16.24 -9.45 -1.68
N TYR A 82 -15.09 -8.92 -2.12
CA TYR A 82 -14.08 -8.39 -1.19
C TYR A 82 -14.64 -7.18 -0.43
N PRO A 83 -14.39 -7.01 0.89
CA PRO A 83 -13.57 -7.84 1.78
C PRO A 83 -14.33 -8.99 2.47
N GLU A 84 -15.63 -9.14 2.22
CA GLU A 84 -16.46 -10.14 2.89
C GLU A 84 -16.08 -11.59 2.54
N CYS A 85 -15.44 -11.84 1.41
CA CYS A 85 -14.94 -13.17 1.06
C CYS A 85 -13.71 -13.61 1.88
N CYS A 86 -13.06 -12.69 2.61
CA CYS A 86 -11.81 -12.99 3.31
C CYS A 86 -12.01 -13.91 4.51
N ASP A 87 -11.05 -14.79 4.73
CA ASP A 87 -10.93 -15.57 5.96
C ASP A 87 -10.38 -14.72 7.10
N GLY A 88 -10.69 -15.11 8.33
CA GLY A 88 -10.21 -14.38 9.50
C GLY A 88 -10.84 -14.82 10.82
N PRO A 89 -10.24 -14.43 11.96
CA PRO A 89 -10.82 -14.70 13.26
C PRO A 89 -12.11 -13.89 13.47
N ILE A 90 -13.10 -14.53 14.09
CA ILE A 90 -14.30 -13.87 14.58
C ILE A 90 -13.98 -13.38 15.99
N CYS A 91 -14.11 -12.08 16.21
CA CYS A 91 -13.78 -11.45 17.49
C CYS A 91 -15.04 -11.16 18.29
N LYS A 92 -14.94 -11.34 19.60
CA LYS A 92 -15.92 -10.82 20.55
C LYS A 92 -15.83 -9.28 20.56
N GLU A 93 -16.99 -8.62 20.58
CA GLU A 93 -17.08 -7.16 20.74
C GLU A 93 -16.59 -6.70 22.12
#